data_AF-A0A6P8LSF2-F1
#
_entry.id   AF-A0A6P8LSF2-F1
#
_cell.length_a   1.000
_cell.length_b   1.000
_cell.length_c   1.000
_cell.angle_alpha   90.00
_cell.angle_beta   90.00
_cell.angle_gamma   90.00
#
_symmetry.space_group_name_H-M   'P 1'
#
loop_
_entity.id
_entity.type
_entity.pdbx_description
1 polymer ?
#
loop_
_entity_poly.entity_id
_entity_poly.type
_entity_poly.pdbx_seq_one_letter_code
_entity_poly.pdbx_strand_id
1 'polypeptide(L)'
;MENSEIKTQSYLVGWKHKLTGTIYRNTCTQTGKHDGKNDKRTQTNFTVDKFTNVECDVEVQTNFFPNVRDRFIQSFRNSKEPRFKDYSNEKILESIVKIQRFYRAHRGRQTTISSSGVSACAKNTNRRQIQPVPRFYRSRDFVILNRTSPSTRADFELLYNLLDRWRIYETKSASEQLFLSSRIALCSLILSKEVELLRAIDSRKTAIKLKKREQSYRKFLDELCKPVVWKTSHGESIPVITPFVQHARCFRDTFEELSKENMTVKERIEMLSKLRKDIEPHTCKESDELVRLLNQEIDLLTRNVEESKLNWLRSGLKMAFLRLARESLRNEREDSRLISWFRTSCKTICRSCGRLLPLEKFPREKRSRSSSCNYCLYVRVRTGPRLVYEPYQRLLRDVRRREARIYCYTSLAFVIDAKAVYHLVNDIWHGKSAISENDNLEELRLVRFRNDEEWSPWNCLLLTMTEASLHQKVVDLDKFYGPMILQKFCTKNLQAKLRFEFVAKFKSLRGNKQ
;
A
#
# COMPACT_ATOMS: atom_id res chain seq x y z
N MET A 1 -54.52 -13.36 -35.49
CA MET A 1 -54.30 -11.91 -35.69
C MET A 1 -53.23 -11.48 -34.69
N GLU A 2 -51.98 -11.68 -35.06
CA GLU A 2 -50.82 -11.23 -34.27
C GLU A 2 -50.40 -9.87 -34.81
N ASN A 3 -50.44 -8.86 -33.94
CA ASN A 3 -49.97 -7.51 -34.25
C ASN A 3 -48.44 -7.54 -34.35
N SER A 4 -47.92 -7.64 -35.57
CA SER A 4 -46.52 -7.39 -35.87
C SER A 4 -46.22 -5.90 -35.64
N GLU A 5 -45.55 -5.58 -34.53
CA GLU A 5 -45.00 -4.24 -34.29
C GLU A 5 -44.00 -3.90 -35.40
N ILE A 6 -44.44 -3.03 -36.31
CA ILE A 6 -43.58 -2.39 -37.31
C ILE A 6 -42.63 -1.48 -36.54
N LYS A 7 -41.40 -1.96 -36.28
CA LYS A 7 -40.30 -1.13 -35.79
C LYS A 7 -40.05 -0.01 -36.79
N THR A 8 -40.50 1.19 -36.46
CA THR A 8 -40.13 2.43 -37.15
C THR A 8 -38.63 2.67 -36.96
N GLN A 9 -37.85 2.26 -37.95
CA GLN A 9 -36.42 2.51 -37.99
C GLN A 9 -36.21 4.02 -38.15
N SER A 10 -35.64 4.67 -37.13
CA SER A 10 -35.35 6.10 -37.14
C SER A 10 -34.44 6.44 -38.32
N TYR A 11 -34.93 7.26 -39.26
CA TYR A 11 -34.19 7.69 -40.44
C TYR A 11 -32.99 8.55 -40.03
N LEU A 12 -31.79 7.98 -40.07
CA LEU A 12 -30.53 8.72 -39.98
C LEU A 12 -30.06 9.10 -41.39
N VAL A 13 -29.67 10.36 -41.54
CA VAL A 13 -29.18 10.99 -42.78
C VAL A 13 -28.10 10.14 -43.45
N GLY A 14 -28.14 10.07 -44.78
CA GLY A 14 -27.18 9.36 -45.62
C GLY A 14 -26.92 10.08 -46.93
N TRP A 15 -25.97 9.59 -47.73
CA TRP A 15 -25.53 10.22 -48.97
C TRP A 15 -25.88 9.34 -50.17
N LYS A 16 -26.36 9.96 -51.26
CA LYS A 16 -26.69 9.26 -52.52
C LYS A 16 -25.62 9.54 -53.56
N HIS A 17 -25.04 8.49 -54.13
CA HIS A 17 -24.09 8.62 -55.22
C HIS A 17 -24.82 9.02 -56.51
N LYS A 18 -24.41 10.14 -57.13
CA LYS A 18 -25.20 10.79 -58.21
C LYS A 18 -25.25 10.00 -59.51
N LEU A 19 -24.20 9.24 -59.86
CA LEU A 19 -24.13 8.51 -61.14
C LEU A 19 -24.69 7.08 -61.07
N THR A 20 -24.53 6.39 -59.94
CA THR A 20 -24.97 5.00 -59.77
C THR A 20 -26.26 4.86 -58.97
N GLY A 21 -26.79 5.96 -58.42
CA GLY A 21 -28.06 5.99 -57.71
C GLY A 21 -28.08 5.28 -56.35
N THR A 22 -26.98 4.64 -55.95
CA THR A 22 -26.87 3.90 -54.69
C THR A 22 -26.89 4.83 -53.49
N ILE A 23 -27.69 4.48 -52.48
CA ILE A 23 -27.90 5.27 -51.26
C ILE A 23 -27.15 4.62 -50.12
N TYR A 24 -26.14 5.30 -49.60
CA TYR A 24 -25.37 4.88 -48.43
C TYR A 24 -26.01 5.46 -47.18
N ARG A 25 -26.51 4.58 -46.30
CA ARG A 25 -27.12 4.97 -45.03
C ARG A 25 -26.08 4.83 -43.91
N ASN A 26 -25.98 5.84 -43.05
CA ASN A 26 -25.13 5.76 -41.87
C ASN A 26 -25.71 4.73 -40.90
N THR A 27 -25.03 3.60 -40.72
CA THR A 27 -25.39 2.62 -39.70
C THR A 27 -24.91 3.11 -38.34
N CYS A 28 -25.79 3.12 -37.34
CA CYS A 28 -25.35 3.24 -35.95
C CYS A 28 -24.49 2.01 -35.63
N THR A 29 -23.25 2.21 -35.18
CA THR A 29 -22.40 1.13 -34.69
C THR A 29 -22.99 0.60 -33.39
N GLN A 30 -23.85 -0.39 -33.54
CA GLN A 30 -24.45 -1.14 -32.45
C GLN A 30 -23.39 -2.10 -31.89
N THR A 31 -22.48 -1.61 -31.05
CA THR A 31 -21.87 -2.51 -30.05
C THR A 31 -23.02 -3.00 -29.16
N GLY A 32 -23.34 -4.29 -29.28
CA GLY A 32 -24.41 -4.93 -28.52
C GLY A 32 -24.27 -4.69 -27.01
N LYS A 33 -25.39 -4.74 -26.30
CA LYS A 33 -25.42 -4.72 -24.83
C LYS A 33 -24.66 -5.94 -24.31
N HIS A 34 -23.38 -5.78 -24.01
CA HIS A 34 -22.70 -6.68 -23.08
C HIS A 34 -23.10 -6.26 -21.67
N ASP A 35 -23.81 -7.12 -20.95
CA ASP A 35 -24.10 -7.01 -19.50
C ASP A 35 -22.84 -7.23 -18.63
N GLY A 36 -21.71 -6.65 -19.05
CA GLY A 36 -20.50 -6.53 -18.26
C GLY A 36 -20.41 -5.12 -17.71
N LYS A 37 -20.37 -4.97 -16.38
CA LYS A 37 -20.05 -3.71 -15.69
C LYS A 37 -18.67 -3.22 -16.12
N ASN A 38 -18.61 -2.44 -17.20
CA ASN A 38 -17.42 -1.71 -17.63
C ASN A 38 -17.49 -0.31 -17.01
N ASP A 39 -16.60 -0.02 -16.07
CA ASP A 39 -16.35 1.33 -15.59
C ASP A 39 -15.95 2.21 -16.78
N LYS A 40 -16.85 3.11 -17.21
CA LYS A 40 -16.52 4.14 -18.19
C LYS A 40 -15.54 5.11 -17.56
N ARG A 41 -14.25 4.99 -17.90
CA ARG A 41 -13.27 6.03 -17.59
C ARG A 41 -13.49 7.21 -18.55
N THR A 42 -14.21 8.22 -18.10
CA THR A 42 -14.26 9.53 -18.77
C THR A 42 -13.13 10.39 -18.25
N GLN A 43 -12.19 10.73 -19.12
CA GLN A 43 -11.18 11.76 -18.84
C GLN A 43 -11.86 13.12 -19.09
N THR A 44 -12.06 13.92 -18.05
CA THR A 44 -12.56 15.30 -18.20
C THR A 44 -11.42 16.18 -18.69
N ASN A 45 -11.36 16.44 -19.99
CA ASN A 45 -10.42 17.38 -20.58
C ASN A 45 -11.09 18.76 -20.71
N PHE A 46 -10.38 19.82 -20.34
CA PHE A 46 -10.77 21.19 -20.68
C PHE A 46 -10.35 21.46 -22.13
N THR A 47 -11.32 21.46 -23.04
CA THR A 47 -11.12 21.87 -24.44
C THR A 47 -11.37 23.37 -24.56
N VAL A 48 -10.43 24.09 -25.15
CA VAL A 48 -10.56 25.52 -25.47
C VAL A 48 -10.36 25.66 -26.97
N ASP A 49 -11.35 26.25 -27.64
CA ASP A 49 -11.27 26.51 -29.06
C ASP A 49 -10.31 27.68 -29.32
N LYS A 50 -9.40 27.50 -30.28
CA LYS A 50 -8.48 28.54 -30.75
C LYS A 50 -8.74 28.77 -32.23
N PHE A 51 -8.93 30.03 -32.60
CA PHE A 51 -9.02 30.43 -34.00
C PHE A 51 -7.62 30.77 -34.53
N THR A 52 -7.31 30.27 -35.73
CA THR A 52 -6.13 30.67 -36.50
C THR A 52 -6.59 31.47 -37.70
N ASN A 53 -6.11 32.70 -37.83
CA ASN A 53 -6.32 33.50 -39.03
C ASN A 53 -5.28 33.11 -40.07
N VAL A 54 -5.70 32.96 -41.32
CA VAL A 54 -4.80 32.79 -42.47
C VAL A 54 -4.61 34.13 -43.16
N GLU A 55 -3.45 34.33 -43.77
CA GLU A 55 -3.19 35.50 -44.61
C GLU A 55 -4.10 35.42 -45.85
N CYS A 56 -4.73 36.54 -46.19
CA CYS A 56 -5.53 36.68 -47.40
C CYS A 56 -4.86 37.72 -48.29
N ASP A 57 -4.34 37.29 -49.43
CA ASP A 57 -3.77 38.19 -50.42
C ASP A 57 -4.88 38.96 -51.14
N VAL A 58 -4.70 40.27 -51.25
CA VAL A 58 -5.59 41.15 -52.01
C VAL A 58 -4.77 41.79 -53.12
N GLU A 59 -5.06 41.42 -54.35
CA GLU A 59 -4.40 42.01 -55.52
C GLU A 59 -5.12 43.29 -55.97
N VAL A 60 -4.34 44.30 -56.30
CA VAL A 60 -4.82 45.57 -56.86
C VAL A 60 -4.12 45.77 -58.21
N GLN A 61 -4.89 45.79 -59.30
CA GLN A 61 -4.38 46.10 -60.63
C GLN A 61 -4.70 47.56 -61.00
N THR A 62 -3.72 48.28 -61.55
CA THR A 62 -3.83 49.72 -61.83
C THR A 62 -4.36 50.05 -63.22
N ASN A 63 -4.35 49.11 -64.17
CA ASN A 63 -4.81 49.30 -65.55
C ASN A 63 -6.04 48.41 -65.86
N PHE A 64 -7.19 48.76 -65.28
CA PHE A 64 -8.41 47.95 -65.39
C PHE A 64 -9.64 48.80 -65.81
N PHE A 65 -10.54 48.20 -66.60
CA PHE A 65 -11.84 48.79 -66.97
C PHE A 65 -12.89 48.47 -65.89
N PRO A 66 -13.61 49.45 -65.32
CA PRO A 66 -14.47 49.24 -64.15
C PRO A 66 -15.55 48.17 -64.37
N ASN A 67 -15.67 47.25 -63.40
CA ASN A 67 -16.66 46.17 -63.41
C ASN A 67 -17.91 46.59 -62.62
N VAL A 68 -19.08 46.04 -62.98
CA VAL A 68 -20.37 46.33 -62.32
C VAL A 68 -20.37 45.96 -60.83
N ARG A 69 -19.41 45.13 -60.39
CA ARG A 69 -19.23 44.75 -58.98
C ARG A 69 -18.41 45.75 -58.17
N ASP A 70 -17.77 46.72 -58.82
CA ASP A 70 -16.95 47.73 -58.15
C ASP A 70 -17.87 48.74 -57.45
N ARG A 71 -17.60 48.98 -56.16
CA ARG A 71 -18.37 49.93 -55.36
C ARG A 71 -17.60 51.23 -55.23
N PHE A 72 -18.12 52.30 -55.83
CA PHE A 72 -17.61 53.65 -55.60
C PHE A 72 -18.06 54.13 -54.22
N ILE A 73 -17.10 54.33 -53.32
CA ILE A 73 -17.37 54.82 -51.96
C ILE A 73 -17.07 56.31 -51.93
N GLN A 74 -18.07 57.13 -51.59
CA GLN A 74 -17.89 58.56 -51.42
C GLN A 74 -17.22 58.83 -50.07
N SER A 75 -16.06 59.50 -50.11
CA SER A 75 -15.42 59.98 -48.88
C SER A 75 -16.31 61.03 -48.21
N PHE A 76 -16.84 60.71 -47.03
CA PHE A 76 -17.53 61.70 -46.22
C PHE A 76 -16.51 62.69 -45.64
N ARG A 77 -16.72 63.98 -45.95
CA ARG A 77 -15.91 65.16 -45.55
C ARG A 77 -15.80 65.44 -44.04
N ASN A 78 -16.13 64.47 -43.18
CA ASN A 78 -15.83 64.54 -41.74
C ASN A 78 -14.71 63.59 -41.30
N SER A 79 -14.07 62.90 -42.23
CA SER A 79 -12.76 62.29 -41.98
C SER A 79 -11.70 63.40 -42.05
N LYS A 80 -11.30 63.90 -40.88
CA LYS A 80 -9.94 64.43 -40.71
C LYS A 80 -9.00 63.41 -41.37
N GLU A 81 -8.03 63.88 -42.15
CA GLU A 81 -6.94 63.04 -42.67
C GLU A 81 -6.56 61.96 -41.65
N PRO A 82 -6.30 60.71 -42.07
CA PRO A 82 -5.75 59.72 -41.18
C PRO A 82 -4.31 60.14 -40.85
N ARG A 83 -4.15 61.12 -39.96
CA ARG A 83 -2.93 61.25 -39.19
C ARG A 83 -2.86 59.97 -38.37
N PHE A 84 -1.90 59.13 -38.71
CA PHE A 84 -1.55 57.89 -38.02
C PHE A 84 -1.03 58.13 -36.58
N LYS A 85 -1.49 59.17 -35.90
CA LYS A 85 -1.21 59.48 -34.49
C LYS A 85 -2.46 60.08 -33.87
N ASP A 86 -2.85 59.48 -32.74
CA ASP A 86 -3.79 59.98 -31.75
C ASP A 86 -5.29 59.77 -32.05
N TYR A 87 -5.74 58.50 -31.97
CA TYR A 87 -6.91 58.27 -31.10
C TYR A 87 -6.53 58.88 -29.77
N SER A 88 -7.16 59.99 -29.38
CA SER A 88 -6.83 60.72 -28.16
C SER A 88 -6.74 59.72 -27.01
N ASN A 89 -5.51 59.41 -26.58
CA ASN A 89 -5.22 58.39 -25.56
C ASN A 89 -6.11 58.60 -24.33
N GLU A 90 -6.55 59.83 -24.09
CA GLU A 90 -7.54 60.24 -23.09
C GLU A 90 -8.85 59.45 -23.12
N LYS A 91 -9.52 59.22 -24.25
CA LYS A 91 -10.80 58.47 -24.25
C LYS A 91 -10.62 57.00 -23.89
N ILE A 92 -9.52 56.41 -24.36
CA ILE A 92 -9.14 55.03 -24.02
C ILE A 92 -8.72 54.98 -22.54
N LEU A 93 -7.94 55.95 -22.06
CA LEU A 93 -7.52 56.07 -20.67
C LEU A 93 -8.71 56.28 -19.73
N GLU A 94 -9.67 57.14 -20.08
CA GLU A 94 -10.93 57.32 -19.34
C GLU A 94 -11.72 56.02 -19.27
N SER A 95 -11.79 55.29 -20.38
CA SER A 95 -12.45 53.98 -20.44
C SER A 95 -11.73 52.95 -19.56
N ILE A 96 -10.39 52.92 -19.59
CA ILE A 96 -9.55 52.07 -18.74
C ILE A 96 -9.76 52.42 -17.27
N VAL A 97 -9.71 53.70 -16.90
CA VAL A 97 -9.93 54.17 -15.53
C VAL A 97 -11.33 53.79 -15.05
N LYS A 98 -12.34 53.92 -15.92
CA LYS A 98 -13.71 53.50 -15.62
C LYS A 98 -13.80 51.99 -15.35
N ILE A 99 -13.21 51.15 -16.22
CA ILE A 99 -13.14 49.70 -16.03
C ILE A 99 -12.40 49.35 -14.73
N GLN A 100 -11.26 49.99 -14.47
CA GLN A 100 -10.48 49.76 -13.26
C GLN A 100 -11.24 50.17 -11.99
N ARG A 101 -11.98 51.28 -12.00
CA ARG A 101 -12.84 51.69 -10.88
C ARG A 101 -13.93 50.67 -10.60
N PHE A 102 -14.63 50.19 -11.64
CA PHE A 102 -15.64 49.15 -11.48
C PHE A 102 -15.05 47.81 -11.01
N TYR A 103 -13.89 47.42 -11.52
CA TYR A 103 -13.21 46.19 -11.10
C TYR A 103 -12.73 46.27 -9.65
N ARG A 104 -12.15 47.41 -9.22
CA ARG A 104 -11.77 47.64 -7.81
C ARG A 104 -12.99 47.62 -6.89
N ALA A 105 -14.11 48.23 -7.30
CA ALA A 105 -15.36 48.17 -6.55
C ALA A 105 -15.92 46.73 -6.47
N HIS A 106 -15.86 45.96 -7.56
CA HIS A 106 -16.27 44.56 -7.58
C HIS A 106 -15.39 43.69 -6.67
N ARG A 107 -14.07 43.84 -6.74
CA ARG A 107 -13.14 43.18 -5.81
C ARG A 107 -13.41 43.57 -4.37
N GLY A 108 -13.60 44.87 -4.10
CA GLY A 108 -13.97 45.38 -2.78
C GLY A 108 -15.23 44.70 -2.24
N ARG A 109 -16.28 44.59 -3.07
CA ARG A 109 -17.53 43.87 -2.74
C ARG A 109 -17.31 42.37 -2.54
N GLN A 110 -16.49 41.69 -3.35
CA GLN A 110 -16.14 40.29 -3.14
C GLN A 110 -15.41 40.07 -1.81
N THR A 111 -14.50 40.98 -1.44
CA THR A 111 -13.82 40.94 -0.14
C THR A 111 -14.80 41.23 0.99
N THR A 112 -15.71 42.22 0.86
CA THR A 112 -16.73 42.49 1.89
C THR A 112 -17.77 41.38 2.00
N ILE A 113 -18.14 40.68 0.92
CA ILE A 113 -19.01 39.49 0.96
C ILE A 113 -18.29 38.34 1.68
N SER A 114 -16.99 38.18 1.45
CA SER A 114 -16.14 37.23 2.19
C SER A 114 -16.02 37.60 3.68
N SER A 115 -16.00 38.90 4.03
CA SER A 115 -15.93 39.39 5.41
C SER A 115 -17.30 39.45 6.12
N SER A 116 -18.39 39.70 5.41
CA SER A 116 -19.75 39.76 5.97
C SER A 116 -20.35 38.38 6.21
N GLY A 117 -19.91 37.35 5.47
CA GLY A 117 -20.11 35.95 5.85
C GLY A 117 -19.44 35.58 7.18
N VAL A 118 -18.37 36.28 7.58
CA VAL A 118 -17.68 36.09 8.87
C VAL A 118 -18.28 36.97 9.98
N SER A 119 -18.68 38.22 9.67
CA SER A 119 -19.22 39.17 10.65
C SER A 119 -20.69 38.90 11.05
N ALA A 120 -21.55 38.49 10.13
CA ALA A 120 -22.93 38.11 10.46
C ALA A 120 -22.99 36.83 11.32
N CYS A 121 -21.96 35.97 11.23
CA CYS A 121 -21.81 34.80 12.10
C CYS A 121 -21.31 35.18 13.51
N ALA A 122 -20.48 36.24 13.64
CA ALA A 122 -19.90 36.66 14.91
C ALA A 122 -20.92 37.30 15.90
N LYS A 123 -21.99 37.94 15.41
CA LYS A 123 -23.04 38.50 16.28
C LYS A 123 -24.04 37.47 16.79
N ASN A 124 -24.21 36.35 16.08
CA ASN A 124 -25.11 35.26 16.48
C ASN A 124 -24.44 34.16 17.33
N THR A 125 -23.12 34.24 17.55
CA THR A 125 -22.38 33.29 18.41
C THR A 125 -22.43 33.60 19.90
N ASN A 126 -22.85 34.81 20.32
CA ASN A 126 -22.84 35.20 21.74
C ASN A 126 -24.00 34.63 22.60
N ARG A 127 -24.91 33.81 22.05
CA ARG A 127 -26.01 33.20 22.82
C ARG A 127 -26.10 31.68 22.79
N ARG A 128 -25.23 30.99 22.05
CA ARG A 128 -25.07 29.54 22.20
C ARG A 128 -23.81 29.30 23.01
N GLN A 129 -24.02 29.09 24.32
CA GLN A 129 -23.04 28.51 25.22
C GLN A 129 -22.53 27.20 24.61
N ILE A 130 -21.50 27.29 23.80
CA ILE A 130 -20.59 26.18 23.55
C ILE A 130 -19.82 26.07 24.86
N GLN A 131 -20.23 25.11 25.70
CA GLN A 131 -19.30 24.58 26.68
C GLN A 131 -18.00 24.27 25.94
N PRO A 132 -16.84 24.76 26.41
CA PRO A 132 -15.57 24.45 25.79
C PRO A 132 -15.26 22.98 26.07
N VAL A 133 -15.82 22.07 25.26
CA VAL A 133 -15.28 20.72 25.16
C VAL A 133 -13.86 20.92 24.64
N PRO A 134 -12.83 20.51 25.40
CA PRO A 134 -11.48 20.98 25.13
C PRO A 134 -11.02 20.55 23.74
N ARG A 135 -10.59 21.52 22.92
CA ARG A 135 -9.85 21.31 21.67
C ARG A 135 -8.44 20.75 21.97
N PHE A 136 -8.37 19.55 22.54
CA PHE A 136 -7.11 18.82 22.81
C PHE A 136 -6.76 17.78 21.75
N TYR A 137 -7.33 17.83 20.54
CA TYR A 137 -6.80 17.07 19.40
C TYR A 137 -5.70 17.85 18.65
N ARG A 138 -4.72 18.37 19.41
CA ARG A 138 -3.40 18.71 18.85
C ARG A 138 -2.46 17.53 19.13
N SER A 139 -2.07 16.85 18.06
CA SER A 139 -0.85 16.05 17.94
C SER A 139 -0.66 14.80 18.82
N ARG A 140 -1.46 14.51 19.87
CA ARG A 140 -1.14 13.40 20.80
C ARG A 140 -1.39 11.98 20.27
N ASP A 141 -2.32 11.76 19.34
CA ASP A 141 -2.62 10.39 18.88
C ASP A 141 -1.65 9.85 17.83
N PHE A 142 -1.02 10.74 17.06
CA PHE A 142 0.05 10.35 16.12
C PHE A 142 1.44 10.38 16.75
N VAL A 143 1.55 10.74 18.04
CA VAL A 143 2.76 10.47 18.82
C VAL A 143 3.07 8.97 18.84
N ILE A 144 2.10 8.08 18.61
CA ILE A 144 2.34 6.64 18.47
C ILE A 144 3.27 6.35 17.29
N LEU A 145 3.12 7.02 16.13
CA LEU A 145 4.09 6.90 15.04
C LEU A 145 5.46 7.36 15.54
N ASN A 146 5.57 8.47 16.24
CA ASN A 146 6.90 8.95 16.68
C ASN A 146 7.51 8.17 17.86
N ARG A 147 6.71 7.47 18.67
CA ARG A 147 7.16 6.66 19.82
C ARG A 147 7.43 5.21 19.48
N THR A 148 6.73 4.64 18.51
CA THR A 148 6.93 3.25 18.09
C THR A 148 7.86 3.19 16.88
N SER A 149 8.96 2.46 17.02
CA SER A 149 9.82 2.06 15.92
C SER A 149 9.29 0.73 15.36
N PRO A 150 8.38 0.72 14.36
CA PRO A 150 7.85 -0.52 13.84
C PRO A 150 9.01 -1.36 13.30
N SER A 151 9.07 -2.64 13.64
CA SER A 151 10.14 -3.55 13.20
C SER A 151 9.57 -4.82 12.57
N THR A 152 8.45 -5.30 13.11
CA THR A 152 7.75 -6.49 12.67
C THR A 152 6.61 -6.14 11.73
N ARG A 153 6.11 -7.15 11.01
CA ARG A 153 4.91 -7.00 10.18
C ARG A 153 3.69 -6.60 11.03
N ALA A 154 3.58 -7.13 12.24
CA ALA A 154 2.46 -6.84 13.13
C ALA A 154 2.46 -5.37 13.57
N ASP A 155 3.63 -4.80 13.85
CA ASP A 155 3.77 -3.38 14.21
C ASP A 155 3.25 -2.48 13.08
N PHE A 156 3.56 -2.84 11.83
CA PHE A 156 2.99 -2.14 10.67
C PHE A 156 1.48 -2.31 10.57
N GLU A 157 0.96 -3.53 10.75
CA GLU A 157 -0.49 -3.78 10.75
C GLU A 157 -1.21 -2.96 11.83
N LEU A 158 -0.60 -2.80 13.00
CA LEU A 158 -1.09 -1.90 14.07
C LEU A 158 -1.11 -0.43 13.61
N LEU A 159 -0.03 0.07 13.00
CA LEU A 159 0.02 1.44 12.48
C LEU A 159 -1.07 1.71 11.44
N TYR A 160 -1.29 0.77 10.52
CA TYR A 160 -2.37 0.92 9.54
C TYR A 160 -3.76 0.80 10.18
N ASN A 161 -3.94 -0.04 11.21
CA ASN A 161 -5.20 -0.10 11.96
C ASN A 161 -5.50 1.23 12.66
N LEU A 162 -4.50 1.84 13.32
CA LEU A 162 -4.64 3.14 13.97
C LEU A 162 -5.02 4.22 12.97
N LEU A 163 -4.36 4.24 11.80
CA LEU A 163 -4.70 5.15 10.71
C LEU A 163 -6.13 4.95 10.20
N ASP A 164 -6.55 3.70 9.98
CA ASP A 164 -7.91 3.40 9.54
C ASP A 164 -8.95 3.80 10.60
N ARG A 165 -8.70 3.57 11.89
CA ARG A 165 -9.58 3.98 13.00
C ARG A 165 -9.74 5.50 13.04
N TRP A 166 -8.63 6.24 12.96
CA TRP A 166 -8.65 7.69 12.90
C TRP A 166 -9.44 8.18 11.69
N ARG A 167 -9.17 7.64 10.48
CA ARG A 167 -9.91 8.03 9.27
C ARG A 167 -11.41 7.79 9.42
N ILE A 168 -11.81 6.63 9.92
CA ILE A 168 -13.23 6.28 10.11
C ILE A 168 -13.90 7.20 11.12
N TYR A 169 -13.23 7.49 12.24
CA TYR A 169 -13.74 8.41 13.26
C TYR A 169 -13.92 9.82 12.69
N GLU A 170 -12.88 10.40 12.08
CA GLU A 170 -12.92 11.76 11.52
C GLU A 170 -13.95 11.90 10.39
N THR A 171 -14.04 10.91 9.50
CA THR A 171 -15.04 10.93 8.42
C THR A 171 -16.46 10.83 8.95
N LYS A 172 -16.68 10.02 9.99
CA LYS A 172 -17.98 9.94 10.67
C LYS A 172 -18.33 11.25 11.37
N SER A 173 -17.41 11.82 12.16
CA SER A 173 -17.61 13.13 12.80
C SER A 173 -17.88 14.24 11.79
N ALA A 174 -17.13 14.29 10.68
CA ALA A 174 -17.37 15.23 9.59
C ALA A 174 -18.75 15.06 8.95
N SER A 175 -19.22 13.82 8.82
CA SER A 175 -20.54 13.52 8.24
C SER A 175 -21.70 13.91 9.14
N GLU A 176 -21.53 13.83 10.46
CA GLU A 176 -22.56 14.13 11.46
C GLU A 176 -22.64 15.64 11.79
N GLN A 177 -21.52 16.36 11.75
CA GLN A 177 -21.43 17.74 12.26
C GLN A 177 -21.51 18.83 11.18
N LEU A 178 -21.29 18.51 9.90
CA LEU A 178 -21.06 19.52 8.85
C LEU A 178 -22.00 19.40 7.64
N PHE A 179 -22.35 20.57 7.10
CA PHE A 179 -23.05 20.71 5.82
C PHE A 179 -22.17 20.28 4.64
N LEU A 180 -22.80 20.00 3.48
CA LEU A 180 -22.16 19.38 2.31
C LEU A 180 -20.83 20.05 1.90
N SER A 181 -20.79 21.38 1.76
CA SER A 181 -19.59 22.10 1.32
C SER A 181 -18.45 22.04 2.35
N SER A 182 -18.77 22.23 3.63
CA SER A 182 -17.82 22.13 4.74
C SER A 182 -17.31 20.70 4.94
N ARG A 183 -18.17 19.71 4.73
CA ARG A 183 -17.81 18.29 4.72
C ARG A 183 -16.80 17.96 3.63
N ILE A 184 -17.00 18.45 2.40
CA ILE A 184 -16.06 18.20 1.29
C ILE A 184 -14.69 18.81 1.61
N ALA A 185 -14.65 20.04 2.13
CA ALA A 185 -13.41 20.69 2.53
C ALA A 185 -12.68 19.92 3.65
N LEU A 186 -13.39 19.49 4.70
CA LEU A 186 -12.79 18.72 5.79
C LEU A 186 -12.34 17.33 5.33
N CYS A 187 -13.13 16.62 4.52
CA CYS A 187 -12.72 15.34 3.92
C CYS A 187 -11.46 15.49 3.06
N SER A 188 -11.28 16.62 2.37
CA SER A 188 -10.07 16.90 1.61
C SER A 188 -8.84 17.06 2.52
N LEU A 189 -9.02 17.71 3.68
CA LEU A 189 -7.97 17.84 4.69
C LEU A 189 -7.63 16.48 5.33
N ILE A 190 -8.64 15.68 5.67
CA ILE A 190 -8.47 14.31 6.19
C ILE A 190 -7.67 13.47 5.20
N LEU A 191 -8.04 13.50 3.91
CA LEU A 191 -7.33 12.77 2.86
C LEU A 191 -5.87 13.22 2.73
N SER A 192 -5.62 14.54 2.73
CA SER A 192 -4.25 15.09 2.68
C SER A 192 -3.41 14.54 3.84
N LYS A 193 -3.98 14.52 5.05
CA LYS A 193 -3.29 13.99 6.23
C LYS A 193 -3.11 12.47 6.17
N GLU A 194 -4.09 11.72 5.68
CA GLU A 194 -3.96 10.27 5.44
C GLU A 194 -2.78 9.96 4.51
N VAL A 195 -2.66 10.71 3.40
CA VAL A 195 -1.55 10.55 2.44
C VAL A 195 -0.20 10.84 3.09
N GLU A 196 -0.09 11.90 3.88
CA GLU A 196 1.13 12.23 4.64
C GLU A 196 1.53 11.07 5.57
N LEU A 197 0.58 10.52 6.32
CA LEU A 197 0.81 9.43 7.26
C LEU A 197 1.17 8.12 6.54
N LEU A 198 0.51 7.80 5.43
CA LEU A 198 0.86 6.65 4.60
C LEU A 198 2.28 6.75 4.07
N ARG A 199 2.70 7.94 3.59
CA ARG A 199 4.08 8.18 3.15
C ARG A 199 5.09 7.98 4.28
N ALA A 200 4.77 8.44 5.50
CA ALA A 200 5.62 8.24 6.67
C ALA A 200 5.72 6.77 7.09
N ILE A 201 4.63 6.00 7.00
CA ILE A 201 4.65 4.55 7.27
C ILE A 201 5.48 3.84 6.20
N ASP A 202 5.32 4.19 4.93
CA ASP A 202 6.03 3.56 3.83
C ASP A 202 7.53 3.87 3.84
N SER A 203 7.95 5.09 4.20
CA SER A 203 9.37 5.45 4.33
C SER A 203 10.09 4.64 5.43
N ARG A 204 9.41 4.40 6.56
CA ARG A 204 9.94 3.52 7.61
C ARG A 204 10.04 2.09 7.14
N LYS A 205 9.00 1.61 6.46
CA LYS A 205 8.95 0.25 5.90
C LYS A 205 10.06 0.02 4.87
N THR A 206 10.36 0.99 4.01
CA THR A 206 11.49 0.89 3.08
C THR A 206 12.83 0.89 3.82
N ALA A 207 13.01 1.73 4.83
CA ALA A 207 14.22 1.75 5.66
C ALA A 207 14.47 0.40 6.35
N ILE A 208 13.44 -0.21 6.96
CA ILE A 208 13.57 -1.52 7.62
C ILE A 208 13.81 -2.64 6.61
N LYS A 209 13.16 -2.59 5.44
CA LYS A 209 13.43 -3.56 4.37
C LYS A 209 14.88 -3.50 3.93
N LEU A 210 15.44 -2.29 3.79
CA LEU A 210 16.84 -2.10 3.42
C LEU A 210 17.77 -2.67 4.51
N LYS A 211 17.54 -2.32 5.78
CA LYS A 211 18.30 -2.89 6.93
C LYS A 211 18.20 -4.41 7.01
N LYS A 212 16.99 -4.98 6.89
CA LYS A 212 16.78 -6.45 6.92
C LYS A 212 17.45 -7.15 5.75
N ARG A 213 17.48 -6.51 4.57
CA ARG A 213 18.15 -7.07 3.40
C ARG A 213 19.66 -7.10 3.60
N GLU A 214 20.25 -6.03 4.11
CA GLU A 214 21.67 -5.96 4.47
C GLU A 214 22.04 -7.00 5.54
N GLN A 215 21.25 -7.09 6.62
CA GLN A 215 21.42 -8.12 7.65
C GLN A 215 21.29 -9.54 7.10
N SER A 216 20.37 -9.77 6.14
CA SER A 216 20.20 -11.08 5.52
C SER A 216 21.44 -11.48 4.71
N TYR A 217 22.12 -10.54 4.08
CA TYR A 217 23.35 -10.82 3.34
C TYR A 217 24.53 -11.10 4.27
N ARG A 218 24.67 -10.34 5.36
CA ARG A 218 25.67 -10.65 6.40
C ARG A 218 25.43 -12.04 6.98
N LYS A 219 24.20 -12.33 7.40
CA LYS A 219 23.82 -13.66 7.90
C LYS A 219 24.09 -14.78 6.91
N PHE A 220 23.87 -14.54 5.62
CA PHE A 220 24.19 -15.50 4.56
C PHE A 220 25.69 -15.79 4.50
N LEU A 221 26.54 -14.77 4.48
CA LEU A 221 27.99 -14.95 4.49
C LEU A 221 28.45 -15.63 5.80
N ASP A 222 27.93 -15.21 6.94
CA ASP A 222 28.22 -15.81 8.25
C ASP A 222 27.85 -17.29 8.32
N GLU A 223 26.73 -17.68 7.72
CA GLU A 223 26.29 -19.06 7.66
C GLU A 223 27.22 -19.93 6.80
N LEU A 224 27.74 -19.39 5.70
CA LEU A 224 28.70 -20.08 4.84
C LEU A 224 30.10 -20.14 5.43
N CYS A 225 30.46 -19.18 6.30
CA CYS A 225 31.74 -19.15 7.01
C CYS A 225 31.85 -20.15 8.17
N LYS A 226 30.74 -20.82 8.55
CA LYS A 226 30.73 -21.79 9.64
C LYS A 226 31.53 -23.04 9.27
N PRO A 227 32.37 -23.56 10.17
CA PRO A 227 33.09 -24.80 9.94
C PRO A 227 32.11 -25.96 9.73
N VAL A 228 32.49 -26.90 8.86
CA VAL A 228 31.71 -28.11 8.61
C VAL A 228 31.98 -29.08 9.74
N VAL A 229 30.94 -29.54 10.43
CA VAL A 229 31.09 -30.51 11.52
C VAL A 229 31.15 -31.91 10.93
N TRP A 230 32.29 -32.58 11.06
CA TRP A 230 32.46 -33.99 10.73
C TRP A 230 32.18 -34.84 11.96
N LYS A 231 31.49 -35.96 11.77
CA LYS A 231 31.30 -36.94 12.83
C LYS A 231 32.26 -38.09 12.61
N THR A 232 33.11 -38.34 13.60
CA THR A 232 33.98 -39.52 13.63
C THR A 232 33.11 -40.77 13.78
N SER A 233 33.64 -41.94 13.41
CA SER A 233 33.01 -43.25 13.63
C SER A 233 32.59 -43.48 15.10
N HIS A 234 33.26 -42.84 16.05
CA HIS A 234 32.95 -42.86 17.49
C HIS A 234 31.91 -41.83 17.95
N GLY A 235 31.32 -41.04 17.04
CA GLY A 235 30.28 -40.05 17.35
C GLY A 235 30.77 -38.67 17.79
N GLU A 236 32.08 -38.47 17.92
CA GLU A 236 32.69 -37.17 18.22
C GLU A 236 32.55 -36.20 17.04
N SER A 237 32.30 -34.93 17.34
CA SER A 237 32.06 -33.87 16.34
C SER A 237 33.28 -32.97 16.21
N ILE A 238 33.95 -33.00 15.05
CA ILE A 238 35.15 -32.22 14.76
C ILE A 238 34.79 -31.08 13.79
N PRO A 239 35.01 -29.80 14.15
CA PRO A 239 34.82 -28.69 13.24
C PRO A 239 35.98 -28.62 12.22
N VAL A 240 35.67 -28.82 10.94
CA VAL A 240 36.64 -28.80 9.83
C VAL A 240 36.45 -27.55 8.99
N ILE A 241 37.55 -26.86 8.71
CA ILE A 241 37.59 -25.73 7.78
C ILE A 241 37.93 -26.31 6.40
N THR A 242 36.97 -26.30 5.49
CA THR A 242 37.18 -26.71 4.10
C THR A 242 37.68 -25.52 3.26
N PRO A 243 38.30 -25.76 2.09
CA PRO A 243 38.66 -24.70 1.15
C PRO A 243 37.48 -23.79 0.79
N PHE A 244 36.28 -24.35 0.67
CA PHE A 244 35.02 -23.61 0.52
C PHE A 244 34.77 -22.63 1.67
N VAL A 245 34.92 -23.08 2.93
CA VAL A 245 34.73 -22.23 4.11
C VAL A 245 35.78 -21.13 4.15
N GLN A 246 37.01 -21.41 3.73
CA GLN A 246 38.07 -20.40 3.63
C GLN A 246 37.75 -19.37 2.54
N HIS A 247 37.27 -19.80 1.38
CA HIS A 247 36.85 -18.92 0.30
C HIS A 247 35.66 -18.03 0.72
N ALA A 248 34.67 -18.58 1.41
CA ALA A 248 33.55 -17.83 1.97
C ALA A 248 34.00 -16.77 3.00
N ARG A 249 35.01 -17.08 3.83
CA ARG A 249 35.61 -16.12 4.76
C ARG A 249 36.28 -14.96 4.03
N CYS A 250 37.04 -15.23 2.97
CA CYS A 250 37.62 -14.18 2.15
C CYS A 250 36.54 -13.24 1.60
N PHE A 251 35.44 -13.77 1.05
CA PHE A 251 34.32 -12.93 0.56
C PHE A 251 33.69 -12.09 1.68
N ARG A 252 33.53 -12.64 2.89
CA ARG A 252 33.01 -11.88 4.04
C ARG A 252 33.95 -10.74 4.42
N ASP A 253 35.23 -11.01 4.53
CA ASP A 253 36.22 -10.04 5.00
C ASP A 253 36.33 -8.88 3.98
N THR A 254 36.34 -9.18 2.67
CA THR A 254 36.26 -8.16 1.60
C THR A 254 34.94 -7.38 1.65
N PHE A 255 33.81 -8.03 1.93
CA PHE A 255 32.52 -7.33 2.06
C PHE A 255 32.49 -6.36 3.25
N GLU A 256 33.11 -6.74 4.37
CA GLU A 256 33.26 -5.89 5.54
C GLU A 256 34.18 -4.71 5.24
N GLU A 257 35.30 -4.93 4.55
CA GLU A 257 36.22 -3.88 4.11
C GLU A 257 35.54 -2.87 3.18
N LEU A 258 34.79 -3.36 2.17
CA LEU A 258 33.95 -2.53 1.29
C LEU A 258 32.86 -1.74 2.04
N SER A 259 32.45 -2.24 3.21
CA SER A 259 31.40 -1.64 4.02
C SER A 259 31.86 -0.54 4.96
N LYS A 260 33.18 -0.39 5.17
CA LYS A 260 33.75 0.67 6.03
C LYS A 260 33.49 2.05 5.42
N GLU A 261 32.92 2.95 6.23
CA GLU A 261 32.61 4.34 5.83
C GLU A 261 33.74 5.32 6.20
N ASN A 262 34.61 4.95 7.14
CA ASN A 262 35.66 5.83 7.69
C ASN A 262 37.04 5.58 7.04
N MET A 263 37.11 5.54 5.70
CA MET A 263 38.37 5.33 4.98
C MET A 263 38.81 6.63 4.30
N THR A 264 40.10 6.89 4.24
CA THR A 264 40.61 7.99 3.41
C THR A 264 40.44 7.67 1.92
N VAL A 265 40.37 8.70 1.07
CA VAL A 265 40.21 8.51 -0.40
C VAL A 265 41.33 7.64 -0.98
N LYS A 266 42.57 7.80 -0.52
CA LYS A 266 43.73 7.01 -0.97
C LYS A 266 43.60 5.53 -0.60
N GLU A 267 43.36 5.24 0.68
CA GLU A 267 43.16 3.86 1.15
C GLU A 267 41.98 3.18 0.44
N ARG A 268 40.92 3.95 0.15
CA ARG A 268 39.77 3.43 -0.59
C ARG A 268 40.14 3.08 -2.04
N ILE A 269 40.88 3.92 -2.74
CA ILE A 269 41.34 3.63 -4.12
C ILE A 269 42.26 2.41 -4.14
N GLU A 270 43.17 2.28 -3.17
CA GLU A 270 44.07 1.12 -3.05
C GLU A 270 43.29 -0.18 -2.84
N MET A 271 42.33 -0.17 -1.92
CA MET A 271 41.45 -1.33 -1.68
C MET A 271 40.62 -1.70 -2.91
N LEU A 272 40.00 -0.72 -3.59
CA LEU A 272 39.22 -0.97 -4.81
C LEU A 272 40.11 -1.51 -5.95
N SER A 273 41.36 -1.04 -6.03
CA SER A 273 42.35 -1.51 -7.01
C SER A 273 42.82 -2.94 -6.73
N LYS A 274 43.02 -3.29 -5.44
CA LYS A 274 43.31 -4.67 -5.02
C LYS A 274 42.15 -5.58 -5.37
N LEU A 275 40.93 -5.20 -4.99
CA LEU A 275 39.72 -5.96 -5.29
C LEU A 275 39.52 -6.16 -6.79
N ARG A 276 39.79 -5.14 -7.61
CA ARG A 276 39.74 -5.27 -9.07
C ARG A 276 40.68 -6.39 -9.58
N LYS A 277 41.92 -6.44 -9.09
CA LYS A 277 42.88 -7.49 -9.47
C LYS A 277 42.41 -8.88 -9.03
N ASP A 278 41.81 -8.97 -7.85
CA ASP A 278 41.26 -10.23 -7.33
C ASP A 278 40.07 -10.74 -8.18
N ILE A 279 39.32 -9.83 -8.82
CA ILE A 279 38.13 -10.15 -9.64
C ILE A 279 38.48 -10.40 -11.12
N GLU A 280 39.58 -9.84 -11.61
CA GLU A 280 40.06 -9.97 -13.00
C GLU A 280 40.08 -11.41 -13.56
N PRO A 281 40.39 -12.48 -12.80
CA PRO A 281 40.32 -13.86 -13.31
C PRO A 281 38.89 -14.38 -13.54
N HIS A 282 37.85 -13.72 -13.02
CA HIS A 282 36.47 -14.17 -13.20
C HIS A 282 35.88 -13.71 -14.54
N THR A 283 35.38 -14.65 -15.33
CA THR A 283 34.79 -14.40 -16.67
C THR A 283 33.25 -14.36 -16.69
N CYS A 284 32.60 -14.12 -15.55
CA CYS A 284 31.14 -14.15 -15.43
C CYS A 284 30.51 -12.76 -15.60
N LYS A 285 29.22 -12.70 -15.95
CA LYS A 285 28.51 -11.41 -16.13
C LYS A 285 28.50 -10.57 -14.86
N GLU A 286 28.52 -11.23 -13.70
CA GLU A 286 28.57 -10.62 -12.38
C GLU A 286 29.92 -9.94 -12.11
N SER A 287 31.04 -10.51 -12.58
CA SER A 287 32.36 -9.91 -12.44
C SER A 287 32.52 -8.70 -13.37
N ASP A 288 32.03 -8.77 -14.61
CA ASP A 288 32.06 -7.64 -15.55
C ASP A 288 31.37 -6.39 -14.99
N GLU A 289 30.15 -6.57 -14.45
CA GLU A 289 29.40 -5.46 -13.85
C GLU A 289 30.10 -4.90 -12.61
N LEU A 290 30.73 -5.77 -11.80
CA LEU A 290 31.47 -5.34 -10.63
C LEU A 290 32.75 -4.56 -11.01
N VAL A 291 33.50 -5.03 -12.00
CA VAL A 291 34.68 -4.33 -12.53
C VAL A 291 34.29 -2.97 -13.11
N ARG A 292 33.18 -2.90 -13.84
CA ARG A 292 32.65 -1.62 -14.35
C ARG A 292 32.36 -0.63 -13.22
N LEU A 293 31.70 -1.08 -12.15
CA LEU A 293 31.38 -0.24 -10.99
C LEU A 293 32.63 0.15 -10.18
N LEU A 294 33.61 -0.75 -10.06
CA LEU A 294 34.90 -0.48 -9.42
C LEU A 294 35.68 0.61 -10.15
N ASN A 295 35.85 0.46 -11.46
CA ASN A 295 36.52 1.46 -12.30
C ASN A 295 35.80 2.81 -12.23
N GLN A 296 34.46 2.80 -12.26
CA GLN A 296 33.67 4.02 -12.13
C GLN A 296 33.90 4.72 -10.78
N GLU A 297 34.00 3.99 -9.68
CA GLU A 297 34.29 4.62 -8.37
C GLU A 297 35.73 5.14 -8.29
N ILE A 298 36.71 4.37 -8.78
CA ILE A 298 38.12 4.79 -8.84
C ILE A 298 38.27 6.09 -9.65
N ASP A 299 37.66 6.16 -10.83
CA ASP A 299 37.72 7.34 -11.69
C ASP A 299 37.11 8.58 -11.03
N LEU A 300 35.97 8.43 -10.35
CA LEU A 300 35.30 9.53 -9.67
C LEU A 300 36.08 10.02 -8.45
N LEU A 301 36.68 9.10 -7.68
CA LEU A 301 37.54 9.45 -6.54
C LEU A 301 38.83 10.12 -7.01
N THR A 302 39.44 9.65 -8.11
CA THR A 302 40.64 10.26 -8.70
C THR A 302 40.37 11.70 -9.16
N ARG A 303 39.13 12.01 -9.55
CA ARG A 303 38.67 13.36 -9.93
C ARG A 303 38.20 14.21 -8.74
N ASN A 304 38.43 13.77 -7.50
CA ASN A 304 38.03 14.46 -6.27
C ASN A 304 36.53 14.77 -6.19
N VAL A 305 35.68 13.88 -6.69
CA VAL A 305 34.22 14.02 -6.52
C VAL A 305 33.84 13.80 -5.06
N GLU A 306 32.98 14.66 -4.52
CA GLU A 306 32.48 14.55 -3.14
C GLU A 306 31.88 13.16 -2.83
N GLU A 307 32.30 12.58 -1.71
CA GLU A 307 31.84 11.25 -1.28
C GLU A 307 30.33 11.16 -1.05
N SER A 308 29.71 12.27 -0.64
CA SER A 308 28.25 12.38 -0.44
C SER A 308 27.44 12.03 -1.71
N LYS A 309 28.03 12.27 -2.90
CA LYS A 309 27.44 11.99 -4.21
C LYS A 309 27.64 10.53 -4.64
N LEU A 310 28.56 9.80 -4.00
CA LEU A 310 28.91 8.41 -4.34
C LEU A 310 28.06 7.36 -3.61
N ASN A 311 27.16 7.76 -2.71
CA ASN A 311 26.35 6.85 -1.89
C ASN A 311 25.59 5.76 -2.70
N TRP A 312 25.01 6.14 -3.84
CA TRP A 312 24.32 5.20 -4.72
C TRP A 312 25.27 4.24 -5.42
N LEU A 313 26.43 4.73 -5.88
CA LEU A 313 27.47 3.93 -6.50
C LEU A 313 28.04 2.92 -5.50
N ARG A 314 28.40 3.37 -4.29
CA ARG A 314 28.87 2.51 -3.19
C ARG A 314 27.84 1.45 -2.81
N SER A 315 26.56 1.81 -2.76
CA SER A 315 25.47 0.85 -2.52
C SER A 315 25.33 -0.16 -3.66
N GLY A 316 25.47 0.28 -4.91
CA GLY A 316 25.47 -0.57 -6.09
C GLY A 316 26.63 -1.57 -6.08
N LEU A 317 27.84 -1.10 -5.76
CA LEU A 317 29.06 -1.90 -5.69
C LEU A 317 28.94 -3.00 -4.61
N LYS A 318 28.48 -2.66 -3.40
CA LYS A 318 28.18 -3.64 -2.34
C LYS A 318 27.22 -4.73 -2.83
N MET A 319 26.20 -4.36 -3.62
CA MET A 319 25.23 -5.31 -4.16
C MET A 319 25.78 -6.16 -5.30
N ALA A 320 26.63 -5.59 -6.16
CA ALA A 320 27.29 -6.33 -7.24
C ALA A 320 28.27 -7.35 -6.67
N PHE A 321 29.08 -6.96 -5.69
CA PHE A 321 29.99 -7.86 -4.97
C PHE A 321 29.24 -9.05 -4.33
N LEU A 322 28.13 -8.79 -3.65
CA LEU A 322 27.32 -9.88 -3.08
C LEU A 322 26.71 -10.82 -4.12
N ARG A 323 26.43 -10.35 -5.34
CA ARG A 323 25.97 -11.22 -6.42
C ARG A 323 27.09 -12.12 -6.92
N LEU A 324 28.29 -11.57 -7.09
CA LEU A 324 29.48 -12.34 -7.45
C LEU A 324 29.78 -13.40 -6.39
N ALA A 325 29.84 -13.01 -5.10
CA ALA A 325 30.05 -13.94 -3.99
C ALA A 325 28.99 -15.05 -3.98
N ARG A 326 27.72 -14.72 -4.26
CA ARG A 326 26.65 -15.71 -4.32
C ARG A 326 26.83 -16.69 -5.47
N GLU A 327 27.19 -16.22 -6.67
CA GLU A 327 27.34 -17.09 -7.83
C GLU A 327 28.59 -17.97 -7.71
N SER A 328 29.70 -17.39 -7.23
CA SER A 328 30.95 -18.12 -6.97
C SER A 328 30.74 -19.23 -5.93
N LEU A 329 30.11 -18.93 -4.78
CA LEU A 329 29.84 -19.93 -3.74
C LEU A 329 28.74 -20.93 -4.11
N ARG A 330 27.92 -20.64 -5.13
CA ARG A 330 26.90 -21.56 -5.64
C ARG A 330 27.52 -22.66 -6.50
N ASN A 331 28.52 -22.32 -7.32
CA ASN A 331 29.15 -23.27 -8.23
C ASN A 331 29.99 -24.33 -7.48
N GLU A 332 30.38 -24.06 -6.23
CA GLU A 332 31.13 -24.99 -5.37
C GLU A 332 30.24 -25.95 -4.54
N ARG A 333 28.90 -25.83 -4.56
CA ARG A 333 27.96 -26.75 -3.88
C ARG A 333 26.93 -27.36 -4.83
N GLU A 334 27.01 -28.68 -5.03
CA GLU A 334 25.96 -29.48 -5.71
C GLU A 334 24.71 -29.74 -4.85
N ASP A 335 24.68 -29.22 -3.61
CA ASP A 335 23.69 -29.62 -2.62
C ASP A 335 22.29 -29.03 -2.89
N SER A 336 21.47 -29.83 -3.57
CA SER A 336 20.12 -29.54 -4.07
C SER A 336 19.11 -29.05 -3.01
N ARG A 337 19.41 -29.21 -1.71
CA ARG A 337 18.50 -28.88 -0.60
C ARG A 337 18.39 -27.38 -0.29
N LEU A 338 19.42 -26.58 -0.59
CA LEU A 338 19.36 -25.11 -0.48
C LEU A 338 18.80 -24.45 -1.76
N ILE A 339 18.74 -25.19 -2.87
CA ILE A 339 18.25 -24.75 -4.19
C ILE A 339 16.71 -24.64 -4.22
N SER A 340 16.00 -25.19 -3.22
CA SER A 340 14.54 -25.07 -3.09
C SER A 340 14.04 -23.61 -3.07
N TRP A 341 14.85 -22.67 -2.54
CA TRP A 341 14.54 -21.23 -2.56
C TRP A 341 14.67 -20.55 -3.93
N PHE A 342 15.15 -21.27 -4.95
CA PHE A 342 15.50 -20.73 -6.27
C PHE A 342 14.62 -21.23 -7.40
N ARG A 343 13.55 -21.99 -7.13
CA ARG A 343 12.60 -22.30 -8.22
C ARG A 343 12.13 -20.98 -8.80
N THR A 344 12.41 -20.80 -10.10
CA THR A 344 11.83 -19.78 -10.96
C THR A 344 10.32 -19.92 -10.85
N SER A 345 9.75 -19.21 -9.89
CA SER A 345 8.34 -19.29 -9.60
C SER A 345 7.58 -18.79 -10.81
N CYS A 346 6.59 -19.55 -11.26
CA CYS A 346 5.72 -19.12 -12.34
C CYS A 346 5.25 -17.70 -12.02
N LYS A 347 5.41 -16.79 -12.98
CA LYS A 347 5.06 -15.39 -12.82
C LYS A 347 3.69 -15.18 -13.42
N THR A 348 2.83 -14.46 -12.71
CA THR A 348 1.48 -14.10 -13.19
C THR A 348 1.26 -12.61 -13.02
N ILE A 349 0.41 -12.05 -13.88
CA ILE A 349 0.08 -10.62 -13.85
C ILE A 349 -1.02 -10.39 -12.81
N CYS A 350 -0.81 -9.42 -11.91
CA CYS A 350 -1.86 -8.97 -11.01
C CYS A 350 -2.87 -8.10 -11.78
N ARG A 351 -4.15 -8.46 -11.78
CA ARG A 351 -5.22 -7.69 -12.45
C ARG A 351 -5.45 -6.31 -11.83
N SER A 352 -5.11 -6.11 -10.55
CA SER A 352 -5.31 -4.83 -9.86
C SER A 352 -4.19 -3.82 -10.08
N CYS A 353 -2.93 -4.26 -10.24
CA CYS A 353 -1.80 -3.34 -10.43
C CYS A 353 -1.01 -3.55 -11.71
N GLY A 354 -1.38 -4.52 -12.55
CA GLY A 354 -0.70 -4.85 -13.80
C GLY A 354 0.71 -5.43 -13.64
N ARG A 355 1.22 -5.62 -12.42
CA ARG A 355 2.60 -6.08 -12.21
C ARG A 355 2.74 -7.59 -12.42
N LEU A 356 3.78 -7.98 -13.15
CA LEU A 356 4.22 -9.37 -13.27
C LEU A 356 4.91 -9.79 -11.97
N LEU A 357 4.30 -10.72 -11.22
CA LEU A 357 4.77 -11.12 -9.90
C LEU A 357 4.84 -12.65 -9.78
N PRO A 358 5.79 -13.18 -8.99
CA PRO A 358 5.80 -14.58 -8.59
C PRO A 358 4.46 -15.03 -7.97
N LEU A 359 4.06 -16.29 -8.23
CA LEU A 359 2.84 -16.88 -7.66
C LEU A 359 2.78 -16.82 -6.12
N GLU A 360 3.92 -16.81 -5.41
CA GLU A 360 3.95 -16.70 -3.95
C GLU A 360 3.44 -15.35 -3.44
N LYS A 361 3.39 -14.34 -4.31
CA LYS A 361 2.85 -13.00 -3.98
C LYS A 361 1.34 -12.92 -4.12
N PHE A 362 0.67 -14.01 -4.47
CA PHE A 362 -0.79 -14.11 -4.50
C PHE A 362 -1.31 -14.92 -3.31
N PRO A 363 -2.56 -14.70 -2.86
CA PRO A 363 -3.16 -15.52 -1.81
C PRO A 363 -3.22 -16.98 -2.23
N ARG A 364 -2.74 -17.87 -1.36
CA ARG A 364 -2.93 -19.31 -1.51
C ARG A 364 -4.28 -19.69 -0.89
N GLU A 365 -5.38 -19.35 -1.56
CA GLU A 365 -6.68 -19.90 -1.21
C GLU A 365 -6.89 -21.26 -1.88
N LYS A 366 -7.35 -22.25 -1.10
CA LYS A 366 -7.43 -23.66 -1.51
C LYS A 366 -8.39 -23.94 -2.69
N ARG A 367 -9.19 -22.97 -3.14
CA ARG A 367 -10.26 -23.18 -4.14
C ARG A 367 -10.26 -22.23 -5.33
N SER A 368 -9.58 -21.08 -5.27
CA SER A 368 -9.39 -20.21 -6.44
C SER A 368 -8.20 -19.27 -6.21
N ARG A 369 -7.35 -19.10 -7.22
CA ARG A 369 -6.23 -18.16 -7.17
C ARG A 369 -6.79 -16.76 -7.36
N SER A 370 -6.65 -15.89 -6.36
CA SER A 370 -7.08 -14.51 -6.51
C SER A 370 -6.30 -13.85 -7.67
N SER A 371 -7.00 -13.12 -8.54
CA SER A 371 -6.38 -12.37 -9.64
C SER A 371 -5.55 -11.17 -9.18
N SER A 372 -5.63 -10.83 -7.88
CA SER A 372 -5.00 -9.69 -7.26
C SER A 372 -3.90 -10.13 -6.30
N CYS A 373 -2.74 -9.49 -6.35
CA CYS A 373 -1.63 -9.81 -5.47
C CYS A 373 -1.94 -9.43 -4.01
N ASN A 374 -1.25 -10.07 -3.07
CA ASN A 374 -1.37 -9.83 -1.63
C ASN A 374 -1.21 -8.34 -1.28
N TYR A 375 -0.38 -7.60 -2.02
CA TYR A 375 -0.22 -6.16 -1.82
C TYR A 375 -1.47 -5.37 -2.19
N CYS A 376 -2.06 -5.62 -3.36
CA CYS A 376 -3.28 -4.93 -3.78
C CYS A 376 -4.47 -5.27 -2.88
N LEU A 377 -4.58 -6.53 -2.46
CA LEU A 377 -5.59 -6.94 -1.48
C LEU A 377 -5.37 -6.30 -0.11
N TYR A 378 -4.11 -6.08 0.25
CA TYR A 378 -3.74 -5.39 1.49
C TYR A 378 -4.03 -3.89 1.43
N VAL A 379 -3.78 -3.22 0.31
CA VAL A 379 -3.96 -1.76 0.16
C VAL A 379 -5.41 -1.38 -0.18
N ARG A 380 -6.23 -2.31 -0.64
CA ARG A 380 -7.64 -2.06 -0.98
C ARG A 380 -8.36 -1.36 0.18
N VAL A 381 -9.00 -0.23 -0.12
CA VAL A 381 -9.81 0.54 0.84
C VAL A 381 -10.86 -0.38 1.45
N ARG A 382 -10.88 -0.46 2.78
CA ARG A 382 -11.85 -1.25 3.54
C ARG A 382 -12.86 -0.31 4.17
N THR A 383 -14.10 -0.76 4.24
CA THR A 383 -15.19 -0.09 4.95
C THR A 383 -14.99 -0.08 6.47
N GLY A 384 -14.09 -0.92 7.00
CA GLY A 384 -13.77 -1.00 8.43
C GLY A 384 -12.26 -1.06 8.71
N PRO A 385 -11.85 -0.90 9.98
CA PRO A 385 -10.45 -0.88 10.36
C PRO A 385 -9.79 -2.25 10.14
N ARG A 386 -8.49 -2.27 9.79
CA ARG A 386 -7.73 -3.51 9.62
C ARG A 386 -7.73 -4.35 10.89
N LEU A 387 -8.06 -5.63 10.77
CA LEU A 387 -7.98 -6.51 11.93
C LEU A 387 -6.51 -6.84 12.26
N VAL A 388 -6.10 -6.54 13.50
CA VAL A 388 -4.77 -6.90 14.03
C VAL A 388 -4.90 -8.26 14.72
N TYR A 389 -4.29 -9.30 14.13
CA TYR A 389 -4.37 -10.67 14.66
C TYR A 389 -3.37 -10.96 15.79
N GLU A 390 -2.46 -10.03 16.08
CA GLU A 390 -1.34 -10.25 17.00
C GLU A 390 -1.78 -10.63 18.43
N PRO A 391 -2.79 -9.99 19.06
CA PRO A 391 -3.29 -10.42 20.37
C PRO A 391 -3.85 -11.86 20.36
N TYR A 392 -4.57 -12.23 19.30
CA TYR A 392 -5.12 -13.58 19.14
C TYR A 392 -4.02 -14.62 18.87
N GLN A 393 -2.92 -14.22 18.23
CA GLN A 393 -1.73 -15.07 18.13
C GLN A 393 -1.07 -15.29 19.50
N ARG A 394 -1.02 -14.28 20.37
CA ARG A 394 -0.51 -14.46 21.75
C ARG A 394 -1.36 -15.46 22.51
N LEU A 395 -2.68 -15.31 22.49
CA LEU A 395 -3.62 -16.26 23.10
C LEU A 395 -3.38 -17.69 22.58
N LEU A 396 -3.25 -17.87 21.27
CA LEU A 396 -2.98 -19.18 20.67
C LEU A 396 -1.61 -19.74 21.08
N ARG A 397 -0.58 -18.90 21.17
CA ARG A 397 0.75 -19.31 21.65
C ARG A 397 0.69 -19.74 23.12
N ASP A 398 -0.09 -19.05 23.94
CA ASP A 398 -0.28 -19.41 25.35
C ASP A 398 -1.02 -20.75 25.50
N VAL A 399 -2.07 -20.99 24.70
CA VAL A 399 -2.75 -22.28 24.64
C VAL A 399 -1.77 -23.38 24.22
N ARG A 400 -1.05 -23.20 23.11
CA ARG A 400 -0.06 -24.18 22.62
C ARG A 400 1.04 -24.46 23.64
N ARG A 401 1.53 -23.43 24.35
CA ARG A 401 2.51 -23.60 25.44
C ARG A 401 1.94 -24.43 26.59
N ARG A 402 0.68 -24.21 26.99
CA ARG A 402 0.02 -25.00 28.04
C ARG A 402 -0.20 -26.45 27.62
N GLU A 403 -0.72 -26.69 26.41
CA GLU A 403 -0.92 -28.04 25.89
C GLU A 403 0.40 -28.81 25.76
N ALA A 404 1.47 -28.15 25.31
CA ALA A 404 2.80 -28.76 25.21
C ALA A 404 3.39 -29.13 26.57
N ARG A 405 3.11 -28.36 27.64
CA ARG A 405 3.54 -28.69 29.01
C ARG A 405 2.87 -29.96 29.55
N ILE A 406 1.65 -30.26 29.07
CA ILE A 406 0.88 -31.45 29.43
C ILE A 406 1.10 -32.57 28.38
N TYR A 407 2.11 -32.42 27.50
CA TYR A 407 2.45 -33.37 26.42
C TYR A 407 1.30 -33.70 25.45
N CYS A 408 0.31 -32.80 25.33
CA CYS A 408 -0.92 -33.04 24.56
C CYS A 408 -0.80 -32.49 23.12
N TYR A 409 0.09 -33.06 22.31
CA TYR A 409 0.37 -32.57 20.94
C TYR A 409 -0.73 -32.87 19.91
N THR A 410 -1.66 -33.78 20.24
CA THR A 410 -2.85 -34.13 19.44
C THR A 410 -3.95 -33.07 19.48
N SER A 411 -3.82 -32.11 20.40
CA SER A 411 -4.76 -31.01 20.60
C SER A 411 -5.01 -30.18 19.35
N LEU A 412 -6.26 -29.73 19.15
CA LEU A 412 -6.62 -28.88 18.02
C LEU A 412 -5.94 -27.50 18.07
N ALA A 413 -5.37 -27.11 19.21
CA ALA A 413 -4.55 -25.92 19.37
C ALA A 413 -3.41 -25.83 18.34
N PHE A 414 -2.83 -26.98 17.95
CA PHE A 414 -1.73 -27.04 16.98
C PHE A 414 -2.18 -27.01 15.52
N VAL A 415 -3.46 -27.23 15.25
CA VAL A 415 -4.03 -27.28 13.90
C VAL A 415 -4.67 -25.95 13.50
N ILE A 416 -5.29 -25.24 14.45
CA ILE A 416 -6.01 -24.01 14.15
C ILE A 416 -5.09 -22.80 13.99
N ASP A 417 -5.55 -21.83 13.20
CA ASP A 417 -4.88 -20.54 12.99
C ASP A 417 -5.44 -19.43 13.90
N ALA A 418 -4.70 -18.32 14.02
CA ALA A 418 -5.14 -17.15 14.79
C ALA A 418 -6.47 -16.54 14.32
N LYS A 419 -6.87 -16.77 13.06
CA LYS A 419 -8.19 -16.37 12.56
C LYS A 419 -9.32 -17.15 13.22
N ALA A 420 -9.13 -18.43 13.50
CA ALA A 420 -10.09 -19.22 14.26
C ALA A 420 -10.21 -18.69 15.69
N VAL A 421 -9.08 -18.35 16.32
CA VAL A 421 -9.06 -17.73 17.67
C VAL A 421 -9.75 -16.38 17.69
N TYR A 422 -9.61 -15.56 16.65
CA TYR A 422 -10.35 -14.30 16.52
C TYR A 422 -11.88 -14.52 16.57
N HIS A 423 -12.39 -15.47 15.78
CA HIS A 423 -13.82 -15.78 15.79
C HIS A 423 -14.25 -16.43 17.11
N LEU A 424 -13.39 -17.25 17.71
CA LEU A 424 -13.65 -17.82 19.02
C LEU A 424 -13.83 -16.74 20.09
N VAL A 425 -12.91 -15.78 20.15
CA VAL A 425 -12.97 -14.70 21.13
C VAL A 425 -14.13 -13.74 20.86
N ASN A 426 -14.30 -13.27 19.62
CA ASN A 426 -15.25 -12.19 19.34
C ASN A 426 -16.66 -12.66 18.98
N ASP A 427 -16.80 -13.74 18.21
CA ASP A 427 -18.14 -14.19 17.77
C ASP A 427 -18.81 -15.05 18.85
N ILE A 428 -18.02 -15.83 19.60
CA ILE A 428 -18.55 -16.77 20.61
C ILE A 428 -18.50 -16.13 21.99
N TRP A 429 -17.31 -15.72 22.44
CA TRP A 429 -17.11 -15.11 23.77
C TRP A 429 -17.35 -13.59 23.81
N HIS A 430 -17.72 -12.97 22.68
CA HIS A 430 -18.02 -11.53 22.57
C HIS A 430 -16.90 -10.58 23.04
N GLY A 431 -15.66 -11.05 23.02
CA GLY A 431 -14.49 -10.28 23.43
C GLY A 431 -14.34 -10.10 24.94
N LYS A 432 -15.18 -10.78 25.75
CA LYS A 432 -15.23 -10.62 27.20
C LYS A 432 -14.82 -11.89 27.92
N SER A 433 -14.27 -11.77 29.13
CA SER A 433 -14.13 -12.92 30.03
C SER A 433 -15.50 -13.52 30.39
N ALA A 434 -15.53 -14.82 30.61
CA ALA A 434 -16.77 -15.56 30.82
C ALA A 434 -17.43 -15.24 32.18
N ILE A 435 -16.62 -14.84 33.17
CA ILE A 435 -17.02 -14.62 34.57
C ILE A 435 -17.09 -13.13 34.90
N SER A 436 -15.97 -12.40 34.88
CA SER A 436 -15.95 -10.96 35.25
C SER A 436 -16.39 -9.99 34.14
N GLU A 437 -16.66 -10.51 32.93
CA GLU A 437 -17.02 -9.71 31.75
C GLU A 437 -16.00 -8.61 31.39
N ASN A 438 -14.75 -8.79 31.82
CA ASN A 438 -13.63 -7.93 31.42
C ASN A 438 -13.34 -8.03 29.92
N ASP A 439 -13.24 -6.88 29.26
CA ASP A 439 -13.02 -6.71 27.82
C ASP A 439 -11.53 -6.54 27.45
N ASN A 440 -10.62 -6.50 28.44
CA ASN A 440 -9.19 -6.28 28.23
C ASN A 440 -8.49 -7.51 27.65
N LEU A 441 -8.30 -7.52 26.32
CA LEU A 441 -7.72 -8.65 25.59
C LEU A 441 -6.32 -9.08 26.06
N GLU A 442 -5.54 -8.21 26.69
CA GLU A 442 -4.20 -8.54 27.21
C GLU A 442 -4.23 -9.42 28.47
N GLU A 443 -5.27 -9.26 29.29
CA GLU A 443 -5.48 -10.03 30.52
C GLU A 443 -6.21 -11.35 30.26
N LEU A 444 -6.85 -11.48 29.10
CA LEU A 444 -7.60 -12.67 28.72
C LEU A 444 -6.69 -13.85 28.39
N ARG A 445 -7.15 -15.05 28.69
CA ARG A 445 -6.48 -16.33 28.47
C ARG A 445 -7.53 -17.37 28.08
N LEU A 446 -7.22 -18.16 27.04
CA LEU A 446 -8.01 -19.34 26.68
C LEU A 446 -7.51 -20.56 27.45
N VAL A 447 -8.40 -21.20 28.22
CA VAL A 447 -8.12 -22.40 29.04
C VAL A 447 -9.07 -23.53 28.60
N ARG A 448 -8.76 -24.78 28.95
CA ARG A 448 -9.70 -25.91 28.81
C ARG A 448 -10.93 -25.66 29.68
N PHE A 449 -12.10 -26.10 29.24
CA PHE A 449 -13.32 -26.05 30.08
C PHE A 449 -13.38 -27.28 31.00
N ARG A 450 -13.14 -28.46 30.44
CA ARG A 450 -12.95 -29.72 31.17
C ARG A 450 -11.47 -30.09 31.11
N ASN A 451 -10.86 -30.31 32.26
CA ASN A 451 -9.43 -30.64 32.36
C ASN A 451 -9.13 -32.02 31.75
N ASP A 452 -10.08 -32.96 31.85
CA ASP A 452 -9.97 -34.33 31.35
C ASP A 452 -9.98 -34.43 29.81
N GLU A 453 -10.55 -33.43 29.14
CA GLU A 453 -10.64 -33.39 27.69
C GLU A 453 -9.52 -32.51 27.11
N GLU A 454 -9.03 -32.87 25.92
CA GLU A 454 -8.05 -32.04 25.19
C GLU A 454 -8.63 -30.67 24.85
N TRP A 455 -7.75 -29.66 24.72
CA TRP A 455 -8.18 -28.35 24.29
C TRP A 455 -8.77 -28.39 22.87
N SER A 456 -9.95 -27.79 22.73
CA SER A 456 -10.61 -27.60 21.44
C SER A 456 -11.44 -26.32 21.47
N PRO A 457 -11.86 -25.78 20.31
CA PRO A 457 -12.72 -24.60 20.28
C PRO A 457 -14.04 -24.76 21.07
N TRP A 458 -14.51 -25.99 21.28
CA TRP A 458 -15.71 -26.33 22.05
C TRP A 458 -15.41 -26.98 23.41
N ASN A 459 -14.15 -27.02 23.82
CA ASN A 459 -13.71 -27.33 25.18
C ASN A 459 -12.78 -26.20 25.63
N CYS A 460 -13.29 -24.97 25.61
CA CYS A 460 -12.50 -23.83 26.03
C CYS A 460 -13.32 -22.84 26.87
N LEU A 461 -12.62 -22.05 27.68
CA LEU A 461 -13.14 -20.88 28.36
C LEU A 461 -12.24 -19.69 28.09
N LEU A 462 -12.83 -18.52 27.90
CA LEU A 462 -12.12 -17.24 27.86
C LEU A 462 -12.19 -16.59 29.23
N LEU A 463 -11.07 -16.54 29.95
CA LEU A 463 -11.00 -16.08 31.34
C LEU A 463 -9.90 -15.04 31.51
N THR A 464 -9.96 -14.22 32.57
CA THR A 464 -8.80 -13.39 32.96
C THR A 464 -7.67 -14.25 33.52
N MET A 465 -6.46 -13.69 33.65
CA MET A 465 -5.31 -14.44 34.19
C MET A 465 -5.55 -14.97 35.61
N THR A 466 -6.27 -14.22 36.44
CA THR A 466 -6.63 -14.63 37.82
C THR A 466 -7.69 -15.72 37.82
N GLU A 467 -8.77 -15.54 37.05
CA GLU A 467 -9.84 -16.53 36.87
C GLU A 467 -9.30 -17.84 36.30
N ALA A 468 -8.43 -17.78 35.29
CA ALA A 468 -7.79 -18.93 34.69
C ALA A 468 -6.99 -19.74 35.71
N SER A 469 -6.28 -19.05 36.61
CA SER A 469 -5.47 -19.69 37.65
C SER A 469 -6.34 -20.36 38.73
N LEU A 470 -7.51 -19.80 39.02
CA LEU A 470 -8.50 -20.40 39.91
C LEU A 470 -9.16 -21.62 39.25
N HIS A 471 -9.61 -21.47 38.00
CA HIS A 471 -10.27 -22.54 37.24
C HIS A 471 -9.39 -23.78 37.09
N GLN A 472 -8.08 -23.60 36.88
CA GLN A 472 -7.12 -24.72 36.79
C GLN A 472 -7.00 -25.57 38.06
N LYS A 473 -7.34 -25.01 39.23
CA LYS A 473 -7.30 -25.72 40.51
C LYS A 473 -8.60 -26.48 40.81
N VAL A 474 -9.64 -26.25 40.03
CA VAL A 474 -10.95 -26.88 40.23
C VAL A 474 -10.91 -28.31 39.71
N VAL A 475 -11.27 -29.26 40.59
CA VAL A 475 -11.41 -30.68 40.23
C VAL A 475 -12.85 -30.99 39.85
N ASP A 476 -13.82 -30.48 40.62
CA ASP A 476 -15.25 -30.73 40.41
C ASP A 476 -15.96 -29.43 39.98
N LEU A 477 -16.36 -29.37 38.70
CA LEU A 477 -16.96 -28.18 38.08
C LEU A 477 -18.38 -27.92 38.60
N ASP A 478 -19.14 -28.97 38.90
CA ASP A 478 -20.55 -28.87 39.29
C ASP A 478 -20.72 -28.35 40.72
N LYS A 479 -19.72 -28.58 41.57
CA LYS A 479 -19.68 -28.02 42.93
C LYS A 479 -19.12 -26.60 42.99
N PHE A 480 -18.19 -26.26 42.10
CA PHE A 480 -17.52 -24.96 42.13
C PHE A 480 -18.31 -23.86 41.41
N TYR A 481 -18.94 -24.18 40.27
CA TYR A 481 -19.72 -23.21 39.49
C TYR A 481 -21.22 -23.42 39.70
N GLY A 482 -21.97 -22.31 39.84
CA GLY A 482 -23.43 -22.37 39.87
C GLY A 482 -24.04 -22.85 38.54
N PRO A 483 -25.25 -23.45 38.56
CA PRO A 483 -25.86 -24.10 37.39
C PRO A 483 -26.07 -23.13 36.22
N MET A 484 -26.39 -21.86 36.49
CA MET A 484 -26.57 -20.82 35.47
C MET A 484 -25.26 -20.51 34.70
N ILE A 485 -24.13 -20.49 35.41
CA ILE A 485 -22.81 -20.22 34.81
C ILE A 485 -22.36 -21.43 33.99
N LEU A 486 -22.58 -22.65 34.49
CA LEU A 486 -22.28 -23.87 33.73
C LEU A 486 -23.12 -23.96 32.46
N GLN A 487 -24.41 -23.61 32.53
CA GLN A 487 -25.27 -23.54 31.34
C GLN A 487 -24.75 -22.50 30.33
N LYS A 488 -24.29 -21.33 30.80
CA LYS A 488 -23.63 -20.32 29.95
C LYS A 488 -22.39 -20.89 29.27
N PHE A 489 -21.53 -21.62 29.99
CA PHE A 489 -20.32 -22.21 29.40
C PHE A 489 -20.65 -23.31 28.38
N CYS A 490 -21.60 -24.19 28.70
CA CYS A 490 -22.03 -25.25 27.80
C CYS A 490 -22.65 -24.71 26.51
N THR A 491 -23.52 -23.71 26.61
CA THR A 491 -24.16 -23.08 25.44
C THR A 491 -23.13 -22.40 24.54
N LYS A 492 -22.14 -21.70 25.11
CA LYS A 492 -21.03 -21.09 24.34
C LYS A 492 -20.14 -22.12 23.65
N ASN A 493 -19.80 -23.20 24.35
CA ASN A 493 -19.03 -24.30 23.76
C ASN A 493 -19.80 -25.04 22.66
N LEU A 494 -21.12 -25.19 22.81
CA LEU A 494 -21.98 -25.74 21.76
C LEU A 494 -22.01 -24.84 20.51
N GLN A 495 -22.15 -23.53 20.70
CA GLN A 495 -22.05 -22.54 19.60
C GLN A 495 -20.69 -22.64 18.89
N ALA A 496 -19.61 -22.85 19.64
CA ALA A 496 -18.30 -23.08 19.06
C ALA A 496 -18.24 -24.34 18.21
N LYS A 497 -18.82 -25.45 18.69
CA LYS A 497 -18.86 -26.71 17.97
C LYS A 497 -19.58 -26.58 16.62
N LEU A 498 -20.69 -25.83 16.59
CA LEU A 498 -21.44 -25.54 15.36
C LEU A 498 -20.64 -24.65 14.41
N ARG A 499 -20.01 -23.58 14.90
CA ARG A 499 -19.21 -22.66 14.06
C ARG A 499 -17.96 -23.31 13.48
N PHE A 500 -17.35 -24.25 14.21
CA PHE A 500 -16.13 -24.95 13.81
C PHE A 500 -16.39 -26.38 13.29
N GLU A 501 -17.56 -26.66 12.73
CA GLU A 501 -17.97 -28.00 12.25
C GLU A 501 -16.94 -28.65 11.32
N PHE A 502 -16.33 -27.89 10.41
CA PHE A 502 -15.28 -28.39 9.52
C PHE A 502 -14.02 -28.85 10.27
N VAL A 503 -13.67 -28.21 11.38
CA VAL A 503 -12.56 -28.60 12.25
C VAL A 503 -12.95 -29.82 13.08
N ALA A 504 -14.21 -29.92 13.50
CA ALA A 504 -14.76 -31.10 14.19
C ALA A 504 -14.73 -32.35 13.29
N LYS A 505 -15.15 -32.23 12.02
CA LYS A 505 -15.04 -33.30 11.01
C LYS A 505 -13.59 -33.71 10.74
N PHE A 506 -12.64 -32.78 10.84
CA PHE A 506 -11.22 -33.09 10.71
C PHE A 506 -10.66 -33.85 11.93
N LYS A 507 -11.15 -33.56 13.15
CA LYS A 507 -10.77 -34.32 14.36
C LYS A 507 -11.27 -35.77 14.29
N SER A 508 -12.52 -35.99 13.87
CA SER A 508 -13.08 -37.36 13.75
C SER A 508 -12.34 -38.21 12.71
N LEU A 509 -11.91 -37.62 11.59
CA LEU A 509 -11.11 -38.31 10.58
C LEU A 509 -9.71 -38.72 11.05
N ARG A 510 -9.12 -38.04 12.04
CA ARG A 510 -7.86 -38.46 12.67
C ARG A 510 -8.06 -39.54 13.72
N GLY A 511 -9.15 -39.50 14.47
CA GLY A 511 -9.49 -40.52 15.47
C GLY A 511 -9.74 -41.90 14.87
N ASN A 512 -10.26 -41.98 13.64
CA ASN A 512 -10.51 -43.24 12.94
C ASN A 512 -9.26 -43.85 12.27
N LYS A 513 -8.07 -43.26 12.44
CA LYS A 513 -6.80 -43.72 11.86
C LYS A 513 -5.78 -44.17 12.92
N GLN A 514 -6.22 -44.36 14.17
CA GLN A 514 -5.43 -44.97 15.24
C GLN A 514 -5.87 -46.40 15.49
#